data_AF-A0A1W9SWD7-F1
#
_entry.id   AF-A0A1W9SWD7-F1
#
_cell.length_a   1.000
_cell.length_b   1.000
_cell.length_c   1.000
_cell.angle_alpha   90.00
_cell.angle_beta   90.00
_cell.angle_gamma   90.00
#
_symmetry.space_group_name_H-M   'P 1'
#
loop_
_entity.id
_entity.type
_entity.pdbx_description
1 polymer ?
#
loop_
_entity_poly.entity_id
_entity_poly.type
_entity_poly.pdbx_seq_one_letter_code
_entity_poly.pdbx_strand_id
1 'polypeptide(L)'
;MIKIIIYIFMALIGFIAIYSIFNAGNPESLIRIVFPNPNIDIYIAFISSFIIFILGFLVFYLKDQTNFKNLLEINKDKIRYLRKNGKTDNYIADSILQAMGKSSGYTYNIAKKKLMIVLSEFK
;
A
#
# COMPACT_ATOMS: atom_id res chain seq x y z
N MET A 1 3.91 7.94 -13.50
CA MET A 1 4.45 6.96 -14.47
C MET A 1 4.70 5.59 -13.83
N ILE A 2 5.56 5.47 -12.80
CA ILE A 2 5.89 4.16 -12.19
C ILE A 2 4.69 3.39 -11.62
N LYS A 3 3.71 4.08 -11.00
CA LYS A 3 2.49 3.44 -10.49
C LYS A 3 1.64 2.81 -11.60
N ILE A 4 1.57 3.47 -12.77
CA ILE A 4 0.82 2.95 -13.93
C ILE A 4 1.48 1.68 -14.45
N ILE A 5 2.82 1.67 -14.54
CA ILE A 5 3.58 0.48 -14.92
C ILE A 5 3.28 -0.67 -13.96
N ILE A 6 3.34 -0.42 -12.64
CA ILE A 6 3.02 -1.45 -11.64
C ILE A 6 1.58 -1.97 -11.80
N TYR A 7 0.60 -1.09 -12.06
CA TYR A 7 -0.78 -1.52 -12.32
C TYR A 7 -0.92 -2.37 -13.58
N ILE A 8 -0.22 -2.03 -14.65
CA ILE A 8 -0.21 -2.83 -15.89
C ILE A 8 0.38 -4.22 -15.60
N PHE A 9 1.50 -4.30 -14.88
CA PHE A 9 2.09 -5.58 -14.49
C PHE A 9 1.15 -6.39 -13.59
N MET A 10 0.52 -5.77 -12.60
CA MET A 10 -0.47 -6.44 -11.76
C MET A 10 -1.65 -6.99 -12.58
N ALA A 11 -2.12 -6.24 -13.59
CA ALA A 11 -3.19 -6.71 -14.47
C ALA A 11 -2.74 -7.91 -15.30
N LEU A 12 -1.55 -7.87 -15.91
CA LEU A 12 -1.01 -8.98 -16.71
C LEU A 12 -0.80 -10.24 -15.86
N ILE A 13 -0.19 -10.12 -14.69
CA ILE A 13 -0.02 -11.24 -13.75
C ILE A 13 -1.37 -11.72 -13.23
N GLY A 14 -2.32 -10.80 -13.03
CA GLY A 14 -3.71 -11.10 -12.68
C GLY A 14 -4.39 -11.99 -13.71
N PHE A 15 -4.22 -11.70 -15.00
CA PHE A 15 -4.72 -12.56 -16.07
C PHE A 15 -4.09 -13.95 -16.04
N ILE A 16 -2.79 -14.06 -15.79
CA ILE A 16 -2.10 -15.36 -15.66
C ILE A 16 -2.65 -16.14 -14.46
N ALA A 17 -2.82 -15.48 -13.31
CA ALA A 17 -3.37 -16.09 -12.10
C ALA A 17 -4.80 -16.60 -12.34
N ILE A 18 -5.67 -15.76 -12.90
CA ILE A 18 -7.05 -16.11 -13.24
C ILE A 18 -7.06 -17.30 -14.20
N TYR A 19 -6.31 -17.23 -15.30
CA TYR A 19 -6.24 -18.31 -16.28
C TYR A 19 -5.79 -19.63 -15.65
N SER A 20 -4.78 -19.58 -14.78
CA SER A 20 -4.25 -20.75 -14.08
C SER A 20 -5.26 -21.35 -13.13
N ILE A 21 -6.05 -20.53 -12.41
CA ILE A 21 -7.12 -21.01 -11.51
C ILE A 21 -8.22 -21.71 -12.30
N PHE A 22 -8.68 -21.11 -13.39
CA PHE A 22 -9.78 -21.67 -14.19
C PHE A 22 -9.38 -22.89 -15.02
N ASN A 23 -8.10 -23.04 -15.36
CA ASN A 23 -7.60 -24.17 -16.15
C ASN A 23 -6.77 -25.17 -15.33
N ALA A 24 -6.74 -25.04 -14.00
CA ALA A 24 -5.97 -25.91 -13.13
C ALA A 24 -6.36 -27.37 -13.34
N GLY A 25 -5.38 -28.20 -13.67
CA GLY A 25 -5.60 -29.64 -13.90
C GLY A 25 -6.07 -30.01 -15.31
N ASN A 26 -6.33 -29.02 -16.18
CA ASN A 26 -6.70 -29.28 -17.57
C ASN A 26 -5.47 -29.74 -18.38
N PRO A 27 -5.47 -30.94 -18.98
CA PRO A 27 -4.37 -31.41 -19.82
C PRO A 27 -4.23 -30.66 -21.15
N GLU A 28 -5.28 -29.96 -21.60
CA GLU A 28 -5.30 -29.17 -22.84
C GLU A 28 -5.07 -27.68 -22.61
N SER A 29 -4.53 -27.28 -21.46
CA SER A 29 -4.30 -25.87 -21.14
C SER A 29 -3.11 -25.30 -21.92
N LEU A 30 -3.15 -24.00 -22.24
CA LEU A 30 -2.03 -23.32 -22.92
C LEU A 30 -0.75 -23.30 -22.06
N ILE A 31 -0.89 -23.44 -20.74
CA ILE A 31 0.24 -23.55 -19.81
C ILE A 31 1.12 -24.76 -20.16
N ARG A 32 0.55 -25.82 -20.77
CA ARG A 32 1.25 -27.07 -21.12
C ARG A 32 2.35 -26.92 -22.15
N ILE A 33 2.30 -25.87 -22.97
CA ILE A 33 3.37 -25.53 -23.91
C ILE A 33 4.69 -25.29 -23.14
N VAL A 34 4.61 -24.78 -21.92
CA VAL A 34 5.77 -24.47 -21.07
C VAL A 34 5.91 -25.47 -19.91
N PHE A 35 4.79 -25.89 -19.30
CA PHE A 35 4.76 -26.75 -18.12
C PHE A 35 3.86 -27.98 -18.35
N PRO A 36 4.44 -29.13 -18.75
CA PRO A 36 3.66 -30.33 -19.12
C PRO A 36 2.85 -30.94 -17.98
N ASN A 37 3.29 -30.77 -16.72
CA ASN A 37 2.65 -31.39 -15.57
C ASN A 37 1.47 -30.54 -15.05
N PRO A 38 0.23 -31.06 -15.03
CA PRO A 38 -0.96 -30.32 -14.63
C PRO A 38 -1.02 -29.89 -13.17
N ASN A 39 -0.27 -30.55 -12.29
CA ASN A 39 -0.18 -30.14 -10.89
C ASN A 39 0.55 -28.80 -10.71
N ILE A 40 1.30 -28.34 -11.73
CA ILE A 40 2.05 -27.08 -11.68
C ILE A 40 1.12 -25.86 -11.71
N ASP A 41 -0.08 -25.98 -12.27
CA ASP A 41 -1.02 -24.86 -12.41
C ASP A 41 -1.40 -24.23 -11.06
N ILE A 42 -1.53 -25.06 -10.02
CA ILE A 42 -1.83 -24.62 -8.65
C ILE A 42 -0.68 -23.77 -8.11
N TYR A 43 0.57 -24.19 -8.36
CA TYR A 43 1.75 -23.43 -7.96
C TYR A 43 1.86 -22.12 -8.73
N ILE A 44 1.57 -22.11 -10.04
CA ILE A 44 1.55 -20.89 -10.85
C ILE A 44 0.49 -19.92 -10.33
N ALA A 45 -0.71 -20.40 -10.05
CA ALA A 45 -1.79 -19.60 -9.48
C ALA A 45 -1.39 -19.00 -8.13
N PHE A 46 -0.83 -19.82 -7.23
CA PHE A 46 -0.39 -19.39 -5.91
C PHE A 46 0.72 -18.34 -5.99
N ILE A 47 1.79 -18.61 -6.74
CA ILE A 47 2.94 -17.71 -6.89
C ILE A 47 2.50 -16.40 -7.54
N SER A 48 1.71 -16.46 -8.61
CA SER A 48 1.21 -15.27 -9.30
C SER A 48 0.35 -14.41 -8.37
N SER A 49 -0.53 -15.04 -7.59
CA SER A 49 -1.38 -14.33 -6.61
C SER A 49 -0.54 -13.70 -5.50
N PHE A 50 0.49 -14.39 -5.01
CA PHE A 50 1.40 -13.85 -4.00
C PHE A 50 2.21 -12.66 -4.53
N ILE A 51 2.66 -12.71 -5.77
CA ILE A 51 3.34 -11.57 -6.42
C ILE A 51 2.40 -10.37 -6.54
N ILE A 52 1.16 -10.57 -7.00
CA ILE A 52 0.15 -9.50 -7.06
C ILE A 52 -0.08 -8.90 -5.67
N PHE A 53 -0.18 -9.74 -4.64
CA PHE A 53 -0.33 -9.28 -3.26
C PHE A 53 0.84 -8.37 -2.83
N ILE A 54 2.09 -8.78 -3.07
CA ILE A 54 3.28 -7.96 -2.74
C ILE A 54 3.26 -6.64 -3.51
N LEU A 55 2.96 -6.67 -4.81
CA LEU A 55 2.90 -5.46 -5.64
C LEU A 55 1.79 -4.51 -5.16
N GLY A 56 0.61 -5.05 -4.85
CA GLY A 56 -0.52 -4.30 -4.30
C GLY A 56 -0.17 -3.66 -2.96
N PHE A 57 0.49 -4.41 -2.08
CA PHE A 57 0.99 -3.91 -0.81
C PHE A 57 2.00 -2.76 -0.99
N LEU A 58 2.98 -2.90 -1.89
CA LEU A 58 3.96 -1.86 -2.18
C LEU A 58 3.31 -0.57 -2.70
N VAL A 59 2.37 -0.69 -3.65
CA VAL A 59 1.64 0.47 -4.17
C VAL A 59 0.83 1.16 -3.09
N PHE A 60 0.15 0.37 -2.25
CA PHE A 60 -0.61 0.90 -1.12
C PHE A 60 0.30 1.61 -0.11
N TYR A 61 1.42 0.99 0.26
CA TYR A 61 2.40 1.54 1.20
C TYR A 61 2.98 2.89 0.71
N LEU A 62 3.38 2.96 -0.56
CA LEU A 62 3.89 4.20 -1.16
C LEU A 62 2.81 5.30 -1.24
N LYS A 63 1.56 4.92 -1.52
CA LYS A 63 0.42 5.85 -1.51
C LYS A 63 0.16 6.41 -0.11
N ASP A 64 0.23 5.55 0.92
CA ASP A 64 -0.02 5.94 2.31
C ASP A 64 0.94 7.04 2.79
N GLN A 65 2.24 6.94 2.48
CA GLN A 65 3.21 7.99 2.81
C GLN A 65 2.88 9.33 2.13
N THR A 66 2.39 9.29 0.88
CA THR A 66 1.99 10.50 0.15
C THR A 66 0.79 11.16 0.80
N ASN A 67 -0.18 10.37 1.28
CA ASN A 67 -1.35 10.89 1.96
C ASN A 67 -0.99 11.60 3.26
N PHE A 68 -0.05 11.06 4.05
CA PHE A 68 0.43 11.74 5.26
C PHE A 68 1.14 13.06 4.94
N LYS A 69 1.97 13.12 3.89
CA LYS A 69 2.59 14.38 3.44
C LYS A 69 1.53 15.41 3.05
N ASN A 70 0.50 15.01 2.30
CA ASN A 70 -0.60 15.90 1.94
C ASN A 70 -1.38 16.39 3.17
N LEU A 71 -1.59 15.55 4.18
CA LEU A 71 -2.22 15.97 5.43
C LEU A 71 -1.41 17.05 6.15
N LEU A 72 -0.07 16.95 6.15
CA LEU A 72 0.78 17.98 6.71
C LEU A 72 0.73 19.27 5.90
N GLU A 73 0.73 19.19 4.57
CA GLU A 73 0.66 20.37 3.71
C GLU A 73 -0.66 21.14 3.89
N ILE A 74 -1.79 20.44 4.00
CA ILE A 74 -3.10 21.05 4.29
C ILE A 74 -3.09 21.76 5.66
N ASN A 75 -2.35 21.23 6.63
CA ASN A 75 -2.25 21.76 7.99
C ASN A 75 -1.01 22.63 8.23
N LYS A 76 -0.29 23.04 7.17
CA LYS A 76 1.03 23.67 7.28
C LYS A 76 1.06 24.91 8.15
N ASP A 77 0.08 25.80 7.99
CA ASP A 77 -0.01 27.02 8.80
C ASP A 77 -0.27 26.71 10.27
N LYS A 78 -1.14 25.73 10.56
CA LYS A 78 -1.41 25.25 11.91
C LYS A 78 -0.16 24.62 12.53
N ILE A 79 0.57 23.78 11.79
CA ILE A 79 1.83 23.17 12.23
C ILE A 79 2.85 24.26 12.57
N ARG A 80 3.04 25.24 11.69
CA ARG A 80 3.98 26.34 11.89
C ARG A 80 3.60 27.20 13.10
N TYR A 81 2.31 27.51 13.28
CA TYR A 81 1.81 28.21 14.45
C TYR A 81 2.09 27.43 15.74
N LEU A 82 1.78 26.14 15.77
CA LEU A 82 2.00 25.30 16.95
C LEU A 82 3.50 25.17 17.28
N ARG A 83 4.37 25.02 16.27
CA ARG A 83 5.83 25.00 16.46
C ARG A 83 6.37 26.32 17.00
N LYS A 84 5.90 27.46 16.48
CA LYS A 84 6.26 28.79 17.00
C LYS A 84 5.88 28.96 18.47
N ASN A 85 4.79 28.31 18.89
CA ASN A 85 4.33 28.28 20.28
C ASN A 85 5.01 27.18 21.12
N GLY A 86 6.11 26.58 20.65
CA GLY A 86 6.89 25.58 21.38
C GLY A 86 6.20 24.23 21.55
N LYS A 87 5.15 23.92 20.77
CA LYS A 87 4.49 22.61 20.85
C LYS A 87 5.34 21.52 20.22
N THR A 88 5.36 20.36 20.86
CA THR A 88 6.11 19.19 20.39
C THR A 88 5.44 18.55 19.18
N ASP A 89 6.25 17.88 18.36
CA ASP A 89 5.77 17.11 17.20
C ASP A 89 4.73 16.04 17.59
N ASN A 90 4.85 15.46 18.79
CA ASN A 90 3.85 14.57 19.37
C ASN A 90 2.48 15.24 19.53
N TYR A 91 2.46 16.46 20.09
CA TYR A 91 1.23 17.22 20.29
C TYR A 91 0.61 17.64 18.95
N ILE A 92 1.44 18.05 18.00
CA ILE A 92 1.00 18.44 16.65
C ILE A 92 0.37 17.23 15.94
N ALA A 93 1.01 16.06 16.00
CA ALA A 93 0.49 14.83 15.43
C ALA A 93 -0.88 14.45 16.04
N ASP A 94 -1.00 14.52 17.37
CA ASP A 94 -2.27 14.28 18.06
C ASP A 94 -3.36 15.27 17.62
N SER A 95 -3.04 16.56 17.55
CA SER A 95 -4.00 17.60 17.14
C SER A 95 -4.51 17.42 15.71
N ILE A 96 -3.66 16.94 14.79
CA ILE A 96 -4.03 16.65 13.41
C ILE A 96 -4.93 15.41 13.37
N LEU A 97 -4.56 14.33 14.06
CA LEU A 97 -5.35 13.09 14.06
C LEU A 97 -6.73 13.27 14.70
N GLN A 98 -6.81 14.04 15.79
CA GLN A 98 -8.08 14.38 16.43
C GLN A 98 -9.00 15.19 15.51
N ALA A 99 -8.45 16.12 14.72
CA ALA A 99 -9.22 16.86 13.73
C ALA A 99 -9.79 15.96 12.61
N MET A 100 -9.20 14.78 12.39
CA MET A 100 -9.71 13.75 11.48
C MET A 100 -10.75 12.81 12.13
N GLY A 101 -11.17 13.09 13.36
CA GLY A 101 -12.08 12.23 14.12
C GLY A 101 -11.44 10.95 14.65
N LYS A 102 -10.11 10.82 14.59
CA LYS A 102 -9.38 9.68 15.15
C LYS A 102 -8.83 10.06 16.53
N SER A 103 -9.40 9.50 17.59
CA SER A 103 -9.06 9.87 18.97
C SER A 103 -8.37 8.76 19.77
N SER A 104 -8.52 7.48 19.40
CA SER A 104 -7.94 6.37 20.16
C SER A 104 -7.88 5.05 19.36
N GLY A 105 -7.17 4.07 19.94
CA GLY A 105 -7.11 2.69 19.42
C GLY A 105 -5.83 2.31 18.67
N TYR A 106 -5.76 1.07 18.22
CA TYR A 106 -4.58 0.51 17.54
C TYR A 106 -4.24 1.26 16.24
N THR A 107 -5.28 1.57 15.43
CA THR A 107 -5.12 2.31 14.18
C THR A 107 -4.66 3.75 14.40
N TYR A 108 -5.09 4.38 15.50
CA TYR A 108 -4.61 5.69 15.94
C TYR A 108 -3.11 5.65 16.26
N ASN A 109 -2.66 4.69 17.06
CA ASN A 109 -1.25 4.57 17.44
C ASN A 109 -0.34 4.38 16.22
N ILE A 110 -0.78 3.59 15.23
CA ILE A 110 -0.05 3.44 13.97
C ILE A 110 -0.03 4.75 13.18
N ALA A 111 -1.18 5.39 13.02
CA ALA A 111 -1.28 6.65 12.29
C ALA A 111 -0.42 7.74 12.93
N LYS A 112 -0.38 7.81 14.27
CA LYS A 112 0.46 8.73 15.02
C LYS A 112 1.94 8.47 14.76
N LYS A 113 2.41 7.23 14.87
CA LYS A 113 3.80 6.87 14.57
C LYS A 113 4.19 7.24 13.14
N LYS A 114 3.33 6.94 12.16
CA LYS A 114 3.57 7.30 10.75
C LYS A 114 3.61 8.81 10.55
N LEU A 115 2.65 9.54 11.11
CA LEU A 115 2.57 10.98 11.01
C LEU A 115 3.79 11.65 11.66
N MET A 116 4.26 11.17 12.81
CA MET A 116 5.46 11.68 13.46
C MET A 116 6.72 11.53 12.60
N ILE A 117 6.90 10.39 11.93
CA ILE A 117 8.02 10.18 11.01
C ILE A 117 7.99 11.24 9.91
N VAL A 118 6.84 11.41 9.26
CA VAL A 118 6.70 12.40 8.17
C VAL A 118 6.81 13.83 8.69
N LEU A 119 6.30 14.13 9.88
CA LEU A 119 6.37 15.46 10.52
C LEU A 119 7.81 15.85 10.86
N SER A 120 8.66 14.88 11.22
CA SER A 120 10.10 15.12 11.47
C SER A 120 10.86 15.53 10.20
N GLU A 121 10.41 15.07 9.03
CA GLU A 121 10.95 15.46 7.72
C GLU A 121 10.36 16.79 7.22
N PHE A 122 9.17 17.16 7.71
CA PHE A 122 8.43 18.34 7.31
C PHE A 122 8.89 19.56 8.11
N LYS A 123 9.56 20.53 7.49
CA LYS A 123 10.06 21.76 8.14
C LYS A 123 9.07 22.92 8.02
#